data_AF-A0A1S3IA10-F1
#
_entry.id   AF-A0A1S3IA10-F1
#
_cell.length_a   1.000
_cell.length_b   1.000
_cell.length_c   1.000
_cell.angle_alpha   90.00
_cell.angle_beta   90.00
_cell.angle_gamma   90.00
#
_symmetry.space_group_name_H-M   'P 1'
#
loop_
_entity.id
_entity.type
_entity.pdbx_description
1 polymer ?
#
loop_
_entity_poly.entity_id
_entity_poly.type
_entity_poly.pdbx_seq_one_letter_code
_entity_poly.pdbx_strand_id
1 'polypeptide(L)'
;INHMLYCFLKNPKCALFKKVLEPKYVEQLAETPQPFYVGVKRANTQNQVTHWVRQLLAYYTGDRLNSSYTSSNCSSSNKLYNYYWISHPPDGMCIRTTANFSEAESPAFLDRSESVVQM
;
A
#
# COMPACT_ATOMS: atom_id res chain seq x y z
N ILE A 1 9.71 14.55 7.02
CA ILE A 1 8.31 14.97 6.73
C ILE A 1 8.20 15.67 5.36
N ASN A 2 8.96 16.75 5.10
CA ASN A 2 8.88 17.52 3.83
C ASN A 2 9.00 16.69 2.55
N HIS A 3 9.88 15.68 2.53
CA HIS A 3 10.02 14.77 1.38
C HIS A 3 8.73 14.02 1.04
N MET A 4 8.07 13.44 2.06
CA MET A 4 6.81 12.71 1.88
C MET A 4 5.70 13.65 1.41
N LEU A 5 5.59 14.82 2.04
CA LEU A 5 4.60 15.84 1.68
C LEU A 5 4.78 16.32 0.25
N TYR A 6 6.03 16.57 -0.18
CA TYR A 6 6.36 16.96 -1.55
C TYR A 6 5.91 15.90 -2.57
N CYS A 7 6.14 14.61 -2.28
CA CYS A 7 5.72 13.53 -3.16
C CYS A 7 4.19 13.48 -3.34
N PHE A 8 3.44 13.67 -2.26
CA PHE A 8 1.98 13.61 -2.31
C PHE A 8 1.32 14.87 -2.89
N LEU A 9 1.86 16.05 -2.61
CA LEU A 9 1.18 17.32 -2.91
C LEU A 9 1.77 18.08 -4.09
N LYS A 10 2.99 17.75 -4.53
CA LYS A 10 3.67 18.51 -5.59
C LYS A 10 4.15 17.65 -6.75
N ASN A 11 4.85 16.55 -6.48
CA ASN A 11 5.44 15.73 -7.52
C ASN A 11 5.53 14.25 -7.11
N PRO A 12 4.59 13.41 -7.55
CA PRO A 12 4.59 11.97 -7.25
C PRO A 12 5.80 11.23 -7.82
N LYS A 13 6.44 11.72 -8.89
CA LYS A 13 7.67 11.15 -9.47
C LYS A 13 8.95 11.45 -8.64
N CYS A 14 8.80 11.66 -7.33
CA CYS A 14 9.89 11.94 -6.41
C CYS A 14 10.75 10.69 -6.13
N ALA A 15 11.96 10.90 -5.60
CA ALA A 15 12.88 9.82 -5.24
C ALA A 15 12.32 8.85 -4.19
N LEU A 16 11.51 9.33 -3.24
CA LEU A 16 10.94 8.49 -2.19
C LEU A 16 9.94 7.47 -2.75
N PHE A 17 9.01 7.89 -3.62
CA PHE A 17 8.04 6.98 -4.23
C PHE A 17 8.71 6.00 -5.19
N LYS A 18 9.67 6.47 -6.00
CA LYS A 18 10.49 5.60 -6.85
C LYS A 18 11.28 4.55 -6.08
N LYS A 19 11.65 4.86 -4.83
CA LYS A 19 12.36 3.95 -3.95
C LYS A 19 11.43 2.93 -3.31
N VAL A 20 10.27 3.38 -2.83
CA VAL A 20 9.41 2.57 -1.95
C VAL A 20 8.36 1.79 -2.72
N LEU A 21 7.87 2.28 -3.86
CA LEU A 21 6.81 1.61 -4.62
C LEU A 21 7.35 0.51 -5.53
N GLU A 22 6.53 -0.50 -5.81
CA GLU A 22 6.86 -1.53 -6.81
C GLU A 22 6.99 -0.91 -8.21
N PRO A 23 7.84 -1.47 -9.10
CA PRO A 23 8.08 -0.94 -10.45
C PRO A 23 6.80 -0.62 -11.22
N LYS A 24 5.80 -1.53 -11.18
CA LYS A 24 4.50 -1.36 -11.83
C LYS A 24 3.75 -0.09 -11.40
N TYR A 25 3.92 0.35 -10.15
CA TYR A 25 3.29 1.57 -9.64
C TYR A 25 4.13 2.81 -9.95
N VAL A 26 5.45 2.67 -10.00
CA VAL A 26 6.37 3.75 -10.37
C VAL A 26 6.09 4.23 -11.80
N GLU A 27 5.85 3.30 -12.72
CA GLU A 27 5.49 3.60 -14.12
C GLU A 27 4.15 4.35 -14.24
N GLN A 28 3.24 4.14 -13.29
CA GLN A 28 1.92 4.77 -13.25
C GLN A 28 1.93 6.15 -12.57
N LEU A 29 3.08 6.61 -12.06
CA LEU A 29 3.18 7.92 -11.41
C LEU A 29 3.01 9.05 -12.44
N ALA A 30 1.94 9.81 -12.29
CA ALA A 30 1.74 11.06 -13.00
C ALA A 30 2.63 12.18 -12.43
N GLU A 31 2.86 13.24 -13.22
CA GLU A 31 3.54 14.45 -12.74
C GLU A 31 2.65 15.32 -11.86
N THR A 32 1.33 15.11 -11.95
CA THR A 32 0.34 15.77 -11.11
C THR A 32 -0.02 14.92 -9.90
N PRO A 33 -0.24 15.53 -8.73
CA PRO A 33 -0.72 14.85 -7.53
C PRO A 33 -1.98 14.01 -7.76
N GLN A 34 -2.00 12.81 -7.20
CA GLN A 34 -3.17 11.91 -7.26
C GLN A 34 -4.29 12.44 -6.37
N PRO A 35 -5.56 12.31 -6.80
CA PRO A 35 -6.68 12.64 -5.95
C PRO A 35 -6.76 11.65 -4.78
N PHE A 36 -7.01 12.18 -3.57
CA PHE A 36 -7.24 11.38 -2.36
C PHE A 36 -8.69 10.91 -2.21
N TYR A 37 -9.48 11.02 -3.28
CA TYR A 37 -10.84 10.51 -3.30
C TYR A 37 -10.82 8.99 -3.09
N VAL A 38 -11.66 8.49 -2.17
CA VAL A 38 -11.70 7.07 -1.81
C VAL A 38 -12.17 6.17 -2.96
N GLY A 39 -12.88 6.75 -3.94
CA GLY A 39 -13.46 6.01 -5.05
C GLY A 39 -14.71 5.23 -4.65
N VAL A 40 -15.16 4.36 -5.54
CA VAL A 40 -16.26 3.43 -5.28
C VAL A 40 -15.67 2.03 -5.12
N LYS A 41 -16.06 1.32 -4.07
CA LYS A 41 -15.64 -0.07 -3.85
C LYS A 41 -16.08 -0.93 -5.03
N ARG A 42 -15.13 -1.59 -5.68
CA ARG A 42 -15.36 -2.56 -6.76
C ARG A 42 -14.67 -3.86 -6.39
N ALA A 43 -15.24 -4.99 -6.83
CA ALA A 43 -14.60 -6.29 -6.65
C ALA A 43 -13.15 -6.25 -7.18
N ASN A 44 -12.21 -6.72 -6.38
CA ASN A 44 -10.79 -6.83 -6.73
C ASN A 44 -10.08 -5.52 -7.11
N THR A 45 -10.62 -4.36 -6.76
CA THR A 45 -9.96 -3.07 -6.99
C THR A 45 -9.52 -2.47 -5.68
N GLN A 46 -8.23 -2.13 -5.59
CA GLN A 46 -7.68 -1.41 -4.45
C GLN A 46 -7.39 0.04 -4.82
N ASN A 47 -7.73 0.97 -3.91
CA ASN A 47 -7.37 2.37 -4.07
C ASN A 47 -5.84 2.53 -4.09
N GLN A 48 -5.32 3.12 -5.17
CA GLN A 48 -3.88 3.22 -5.42
C GLN A 48 -3.16 4.06 -4.35
N VAL A 49 -3.74 5.17 -3.92
CA VAL A 49 -3.17 6.04 -2.88
C VAL A 49 -3.12 5.29 -1.54
N THR A 50 -4.16 4.54 -1.21
CA THR A 50 -4.19 3.68 -0.01
C THR A 50 -3.07 2.65 -0.04
N HIS A 51 -2.83 2.03 -1.20
CA HIS A 51 -1.72 1.11 -1.38
C HIS A 51 -0.37 1.80 -1.14
N TRP A 52 -0.14 2.97 -1.75
CA TRP A 52 1.10 3.74 -1.56
C TRP A 52 1.35 4.13 -0.10
N VAL A 53 0.30 4.56 0.61
CA VAL A 53 0.38 4.90 2.03
C VAL A 53 0.81 3.68 2.86
N ARG A 54 0.28 2.48 2.61
CA ARG A 54 0.75 1.27 3.31
C ARG A 54 2.23 0.98 3.03
N GLN A 55 2.69 1.09 1.79
CA GLN A 55 4.11 0.84 1.48
C GLN A 55 5.03 1.84 2.18
N LEU A 56 4.64 3.12 2.22
CA LEU A 56 5.37 4.15 2.95
C LEU A 56 5.36 3.92 4.45
N LEU A 57 4.20 3.56 5.02
CA LEU A 57 4.07 3.23 6.42
C LEU A 57 4.96 2.05 6.78
N ALA A 58 4.94 0.99 5.97
CA ALA A 58 5.83 -0.16 6.11
C ALA A 58 7.31 0.27 6.06
N TYR A 59 7.69 1.09 5.08
CA TYR A 59 9.06 1.59 4.94
C TYR A 59 9.54 2.42 6.14
N TYR A 60 8.66 3.23 6.73
CA TYR A 60 9.01 4.10 7.85
C TYR A 60 8.98 3.41 9.21
N THR A 61 8.12 2.41 9.40
CA THR A 61 7.87 1.79 10.72
C THR A 61 8.29 0.33 10.83
N GLY A 62 8.52 -0.34 9.70
CA GLY A 62 8.90 -1.74 9.67
C GLY A 62 10.38 -1.98 9.92
N ASP A 63 10.68 -3.20 10.36
CA ASP A 63 12.04 -3.68 10.56
C ASP A 63 12.64 -4.13 9.23
N ARG A 64 13.82 -3.60 8.91
CA ARG A 64 14.60 -4.06 7.76
C ARG A 64 15.27 -5.37 8.11
N LEU A 65 14.94 -6.43 7.39
CA LEU A 65 15.54 -7.74 7.57
C LEU A 65 16.90 -7.80 6.89
N ASN A 66 17.71 -8.77 7.29
CA ASN A 66 19.08 -8.92 6.81
C ASN A 66 19.14 -9.29 5.31
N SER A 67 20.35 -9.25 4.74
CA SER A 67 20.62 -9.54 3.33
C SER A 67 20.38 -11.00 2.89
N SER A 68 20.05 -11.91 3.81
CA SER A 68 19.68 -13.29 3.46
C SER A 68 18.27 -13.38 2.87
N TYR A 69 17.46 -12.32 3.05
CA TYR A 69 16.15 -12.22 2.45
C TYR A 69 16.26 -11.77 0.98
N THR A 70 15.57 -12.49 0.11
CA THR A 70 15.39 -12.21 -1.30
C THR A 70 13.93 -11.85 -1.59
N SER A 71 13.65 -11.38 -2.79
CA SER A 71 12.27 -11.15 -3.24
C SER A 71 11.39 -12.41 -3.09
N SER A 72 11.94 -13.60 -3.30
CA SER A 72 11.18 -14.86 -3.25
C SER A 72 10.83 -15.32 -1.83
N ASN A 73 11.66 -15.01 -0.82
CA ASN A 73 11.41 -15.43 0.57
C ASN A 73 10.84 -14.30 1.46
N CYS A 74 10.69 -13.09 0.94
CA CYS A 74 10.07 -11.95 1.60
C CYS A 74 8.52 -11.99 1.52
N SER A 75 7.94 -13.13 1.87
CA SER A 75 6.51 -13.40 1.74
C SER A 75 5.93 -14.19 2.91
N SER A 76 6.74 -14.42 3.95
CA SER A 76 6.38 -15.22 5.12
C SER A 76 5.41 -14.51 6.05
N SER A 77 4.14 -14.36 5.68
CA SER A 77 3.15 -13.80 6.60
C SER A 77 2.97 -14.72 7.82
N ASN A 78 3.01 -14.13 9.02
CA ASN A 78 2.52 -14.77 10.22
C ASN A 78 1.34 -13.95 10.78
N LYS A 79 0.70 -14.41 11.87
CA LYS A 79 -0.47 -13.73 12.42
C LYS A 79 -0.22 -12.28 12.87
N LEU A 80 1.04 -11.89 13.08
CA LEU A 80 1.42 -10.60 13.65
C LEU A 80 2.04 -9.65 12.63
N TYR A 81 2.75 -10.19 11.63
CA TYR A 81 3.57 -9.41 10.71
C TYR A 81 3.26 -9.73 9.25
N ASN A 82 3.24 -8.65 8.48
CA ASN A 82 3.33 -8.68 7.03
C ASN A 82 4.78 -8.47 6.59
N TYR A 83 5.09 -8.98 5.40
CA TYR A 83 6.41 -8.86 4.81
C TYR A 83 6.27 -8.14 3.47
N TYR A 84 7.14 -7.17 3.24
CA TYR A 84 7.11 -6.34 2.07
C TYR A 84 8.49 -6.21 1.44
N TRP A 85 8.60 -6.57 0.16
CA TRP A 85 9.82 -6.42 -0.60
C TRP A 85 9.87 -5.06 -1.31
N ILE A 86 10.92 -4.29 -1.02
CA ILE A 86 11.23 -3.08 -1.76
C ILE A 86 12.29 -3.41 -2.82
N SER A 87 11.90 -3.33 -4.09
CA SER A 87 12.78 -3.57 -5.22
C SER A 87 13.49 -2.26 -5.61
N HIS A 88 14.58 -1.92 -4.92
CA HIS A 88 15.41 -0.76 -5.25
C HIS A 88 16.84 -1.21 -5.60
N PRO A 89 17.40 -0.82 -6.77
CA PRO A 89 18.79 -1.14 -7.10
C PRO A 89 19.79 -0.46 -6.14
N PRO A 90 20.98 -1.06 -5.87
CA PRO A 90 21.44 -2.35 -6.37
C PRO A 90 20.87 -3.56 -5.60
N ASP A 91 20.44 -3.37 -4.35
CA ASP A 91 19.94 -4.43 -3.48
C ASP A 91 18.51 -4.13 -3.01
N GLY A 92 17.58 -5.04 -3.30
CA GLY A 92 16.26 -4.99 -2.70
C GLY A 92 16.31 -5.33 -1.21
N MET A 93 15.28 -4.89 -0.47
CA MET A 93 15.21 -5.14 0.98
C MET A 93 13.87 -5.71 1.38
N CYS A 94 13.90 -6.64 2.32
CA CYS A 94 12.69 -7.17 2.94
C CYS A 94 12.36 -6.40 4.23
N ILE A 95 11.10 -6.00 4.36
CA ILE A 95 10.59 -5.26 5.50
C ILE A 95 9.55 -6.09 6.22
N ARG A 96 9.77 -6.35 7.50
CA ARG A 96 8.76 -6.91 8.41
C ARG A 96 7.96 -5.76 9.02
N THR A 97 6.66 -5.75 8.86
CA THR A 97 5.80 -4.62 9.26
C THR A 97 4.48 -5.09 9.85
N THR A 98 3.88 -4.26 10.72
CA THR A 98 2.49 -4.40 11.17
C THR A 98 1.51 -3.60 10.30
N ALA A 99 2.01 -2.84 9.31
CA ALA A 99 1.17 -2.10 8.38
C ALA A 99 0.27 -3.06 7.58
N ASN A 100 -1.04 -2.94 7.78
CA ASN A 100 -2.04 -3.81 7.19
C ASN A 100 -3.19 -3.00 6.60
N PHE A 101 -3.97 -3.63 5.73
CA PHE A 101 -5.24 -3.09 5.26
C PHE A 101 -6.37 -3.54 6.18
N SER A 102 -7.32 -2.65 6.38
CA SER A 102 -8.64 -2.96 6.95
C SER A 102 -9.70 -2.48 5.98
N GLU A 103 -10.79 -3.21 5.91
CA GLU A 103 -11.95 -2.79 5.13
C GLU A 103 -12.60 -1.57 5.78
N ALA A 104 -12.84 -0.53 4.97
CA ALA A 104 -13.47 0.71 5.38
C ALA A 104 -14.77 0.89 4.59
N GLU A 105 -15.80 0.15 4.99
CA GLU A 105 -17.14 0.24 4.45
C GLU A 105 -18.12 0.60 5.58
N SER A 106 -19.15 1.37 5.27
CA SER A 106 -20.17 1.67 6.26
C SER A 106 -20.89 0.38 6.68
N PRO A 107 -21.10 0.13 7.98
CA PRO A 107 -21.85 -1.03 8.45
C PRO A 107 -23.23 -1.20 7.80
N ALA A 108 -23.86 -0.09 7.39
CA ALA A 108 -25.15 -0.11 6.70
C ALA A 108 -25.14 -0.87 5.35
N PHE A 109 -23.97 -1.12 4.76
CA PHE A 109 -23.83 -1.91 3.54
C PHE A 109 -23.48 -3.39 3.80
N LEU A 110 -23.22 -3.77 5.06
CA LEU A 110 -22.88 -5.14 5.44
C LEU A 110 -24.12 -6.02 5.65
N ASP A 111 -25.25 -5.41 6.02
CA ASP A 111 -26.52 -6.11 6.23
C ASP A 111 -27.31 -6.25 4.91
N ARG A 112 -27.08 -7.35 4.21
CA ARG A 112 -27.91 -7.81 3.06
C ARG A 112 -28.57 -9.18 3.29
N SER A 113 -28.93 -9.49 4.54
CA SER A 113 -29.86 -10.57 4.85
C SER A 113 -31.01 -9.99 5.68
N GLU A 114 -32.25 -10.17 5.18
CA GLU A 114 -33.53 -9.72 5.76
C GLU A 114 -34.11 -8.38 5.30
N SER A 115 -34.34 -8.27 3.98
CA SER A 115 -35.54 -7.61 3.49
C SER A 115 -36.02 -8.29 2.21
N VAL A 116 -36.36 -9.58 2.33
CA VAL A 116 -37.32 -10.20 1.43
C VAL A 116 -38.69 -9.81 1.95
N VAL A 117 -39.30 -8.86 1.24
CA VAL A 117 -40.73 -8.57 1.32
C VAL A 117 -41.49 -9.87 1.08
N GLN A 118 -42.20 -10.37 2.09
CA GLN A 118 -43.30 -11.30 1.87
C GLN A 118 -44.60 -10.50 1.96
N MET A 119 -45.28 -10.46 0.81
CA MET A 119 -46.67 -10.04 0.62
C MET A 119 -47.63 -10.99 1.33
#